data_AF-A0A940WBR7-F1
#
_entry.id   AF-A0A940WBR7-F1
#
_cell.length_a   1.000
_cell.length_b   1.000
_cell.length_c   1.000
_cell.angle_alpha   90.00
_cell.angle_beta   90.00
_cell.angle_gamma   90.00
#
_symmetry.space_group_name_H-M   'P 1'
#
loop_
_entity.id
_entity.type
_entity.pdbx_description
1 polymer ?
#
loop_
_entity_poly.entity_id
_entity_poly.type
_entity_poly.pdbx_seq_one_letter_code
_entity_poly.pdbx_strand_id
1 'polypeptide(L)'
;MKTLTKIGVLVVTVGLVLPAAGLGAAEKKESAGAKLFQQHCAACHPDGGNIIKPALTLRKKDMDARGVKTAEDIVGKMRNPGPGMTRFDAKTVSDKDAKEIAQYILQAYK
;
A
#
# COMPACT_ATOMS: atom_id res chain seq x y z
N MET A 1 71.54 19.72 -2.65
CA MET A 1 71.76 20.81 -1.66
C MET A 1 70.47 21.64 -1.64
N LYS A 2 69.67 21.79 -0.60
CA LYS A 2 69.85 21.70 0.85
C LYS A 2 68.56 21.13 1.46
N THR A 3 68.77 20.32 2.48
CA THR A 3 67.83 19.90 3.53
C THR A 3 67.31 21.09 4.34
N LEU A 4 66.40 20.80 5.30
CA LEU A 4 65.81 21.65 6.37
C LEU A 4 64.36 22.04 6.03
N THR A 5 63.34 21.83 6.87
CA THR A 5 63.29 21.99 8.33
C THR A 5 62.10 21.21 8.92
N LYS A 6 62.24 20.84 10.20
CA LYS A 6 61.34 20.10 11.11
C LYS A 6 59.99 20.81 11.35
N ILE A 7 59.09 20.09 12.05
CA ILE A 7 57.92 20.46 12.88
C ILE A 7 56.73 19.60 12.41
N GLY A 8 56.34 18.51 13.08
CA GLY A 8 56.04 18.46 14.50
C GLY A 8 54.60 18.91 14.75
N VAL A 9 53.61 18.19 14.20
CA VAL A 9 52.22 18.29 14.68
C VAL A 9 51.67 16.87 14.78
N LEU A 10 51.73 16.34 15.99
CA LEU A 10 50.98 15.18 16.44
C LEU A 10 49.50 15.57 16.45
N VAL A 11 48.79 15.37 15.34
CA VAL A 11 47.32 15.45 15.36
C VAL A 11 46.81 14.09 15.82
N VAL A 12 46.60 13.95 17.12
CA VAL A 12 45.77 12.87 17.69
C VAL A 12 44.33 13.21 17.31
N THR A 13 43.88 12.72 16.14
CA THR A 13 42.44 12.66 15.85
C THR A 13 41.85 11.57 16.72
N VAL A 14 41.25 11.99 17.83
CA VAL A 14 40.39 11.17 18.67
C VAL A 14 39.31 10.56 17.77
N GLY A 15 39.36 9.23 17.64
CA GLY A 15 38.33 8.46 16.95
C GLY A 15 37.01 8.59 17.70
N LEU A 16 36.11 9.41 17.17
CA LEU A 16 34.70 9.37 17.54
C LEU A 16 34.08 8.15 16.84
N VAL A 17 34.22 6.99 17.47
CA VAL A 17 33.48 5.78 17.08
C VAL A 17 32.05 5.96 17.60
N LEU A 18 31.18 6.53 16.77
CA LEU A 18 29.74 6.47 16.97
C LEU A 18 29.27 5.04 16.65
N PRO A 19 28.65 4.31 17.60
CA PRO A 19 27.84 3.17 17.21
C PRO A 19 26.60 3.73 16.51
N ALA A 20 26.56 3.65 15.19
CA ALA A 20 25.32 3.80 14.44
C ALA A 20 24.42 2.61 14.79
N ALA A 21 23.77 2.68 15.95
CA ALA A 21 22.67 1.80 16.31
C ALA A 21 21.64 1.94 15.19
N GLY A 22 21.40 0.84 14.49
CA GLY A 22 20.55 0.79 13.31
C GLY A 22 19.17 1.36 13.62
N LEU A 23 18.86 2.51 13.05
CA LEU A 23 17.50 2.95 12.79
C LEU A 23 16.98 2.09 11.63
N GLY A 24 16.64 0.85 11.94
CA GLY A 24 15.75 0.07 11.11
C GLY A 24 14.38 0.73 11.17
N ALA A 25 14.16 1.75 10.33
CA ALA A 25 12.82 2.19 10.01
C ALA A 25 12.09 0.95 9.46
N ALA A 26 11.19 0.39 10.26
CA ALA A 26 10.31 -0.66 9.81
C ALA A 26 9.40 -0.05 8.74
N GLU A 27 9.83 -0.10 7.48
CA GLU A 27 8.98 0.19 6.35
C GLU A 27 7.81 -0.79 6.45
N LYS A 28 6.61 -0.27 6.75
CA LYS A 28 5.39 -1.07 6.64
C LYS A 28 5.26 -1.42 5.17
N LYS A 29 5.71 -2.63 4.81
CA LYS A 29 5.56 -3.15 3.47
C LYS A 29 4.07 -3.13 3.13
N GLU A 30 3.72 -2.26 2.19
CA GLU A 30 2.35 -2.16 1.68
C GLU A 30 1.95 -3.52 1.08
N SER A 31 0.76 -4.01 1.42
CA SER A 31 0.30 -5.31 0.92
C SER A 31 0.07 -5.24 -0.58
N ALA A 32 0.20 -6.38 -1.27
CA ALA A 32 -0.10 -6.46 -2.70
C ALA A 32 -1.52 -5.95 -3.01
N GLY A 33 -2.50 -6.32 -2.16
CA GLY A 33 -3.87 -5.85 -2.27
C GLY A 33 -4.04 -4.33 -2.14
N ALA A 34 -3.30 -3.68 -1.24
CA ALA A 34 -3.34 -2.22 -1.09
C ALA A 34 -2.83 -1.53 -2.37
N LYS A 35 -1.67 -1.96 -2.89
CA LYS A 35 -1.12 -1.43 -4.14
C LYS A 35 -2.07 -1.62 -5.32
N LEU A 36 -2.62 -2.83 -5.48
CA LEU A 36 -3.58 -3.13 -6.53
C LEU A 36 -4.86 -2.29 -6.40
N PHE A 37 -5.35 -2.08 -5.17
CA PHE A 37 -6.50 -1.22 -4.90
C PHE A 37 -6.23 0.23 -5.32
N GLN A 38 -5.04 0.76 -5.01
CA GLN A 38 -4.66 2.11 -5.44
C GLN A 38 -4.66 2.24 -6.96
N GLN A 39 -4.18 1.21 -7.67
CA GLN A 39 -4.10 1.22 -9.13
C GLN A 39 -5.46 1.12 -9.82
N HIS A 40 -6.42 0.39 -9.24
CA HIS A 40 -7.66 0.01 -9.95
C HIS A 40 -8.95 0.56 -9.33
N CYS A 41 -8.95 0.90 -8.05
CA CYS A 41 -10.18 1.11 -7.28
C CYS A 41 -10.25 2.52 -6.66
N ALA A 42 -9.13 3.02 -6.15
CA ALA A 42 -9.10 4.23 -5.32
C ALA A 42 -9.61 5.50 -6.02
N ALA A 43 -9.47 5.59 -7.34
CA ALA A 43 -9.98 6.74 -8.11
C ALA A 43 -11.50 6.89 -7.96
N CYS A 44 -12.26 5.80 -7.88
CA CYS A 44 -13.71 5.83 -7.67
C CYS A 44 -14.10 5.63 -6.20
N HIS A 45 -13.24 4.94 -5.43
CA HIS A 45 -13.46 4.59 -4.03
C HIS A 45 -12.39 5.19 -3.10
N PRO A 46 -12.19 6.52 -3.10
CA PRO A 46 -11.24 7.16 -2.20
C PRO A 46 -11.67 6.93 -0.76
N ASP A 47 -10.71 6.54 0.10
CA ASP A 47 -10.95 6.20 1.50
C ASP A 47 -12.13 5.22 1.72
N GLY A 48 -12.35 4.31 0.76
CA GLY A 48 -13.45 3.36 0.80
C GLY A 48 -14.84 3.97 0.57
N GLY A 49 -14.92 5.23 0.16
CA GLY A 49 -16.15 5.89 -0.29
C GLY A 49 -16.61 5.41 -1.67
N ASN A 50 -17.44 6.20 -2.33
CA ASN A 50 -17.83 5.97 -3.73
C ASN A 50 -18.26 7.29 -4.37
N ILE A 51 -17.44 7.84 -5.28
CA ILE A 51 -17.74 9.13 -5.93
C ILE A 51 -18.83 9.03 -6.99
N ILE A 52 -19.08 7.83 -7.52
CA ILE A 52 -20.08 7.60 -8.57
C ILE A 52 -21.46 7.40 -7.96
N LYS A 53 -21.54 6.65 -6.84
CA LYS A 53 -22.76 6.36 -6.10
C LYS A 53 -22.50 6.45 -4.60
N PRO A 54 -22.69 7.63 -3.96
CA PRO A 54 -22.31 7.86 -2.56
C PRO A 54 -22.90 6.90 -1.53
N ALA A 55 -24.09 6.32 -1.81
CA ALA A 55 -24.73 5.33 -0.94
C ALA A 55 -24.12 3.91 -1.05
N LEU A 56 -23.23 3.67 -2.01
CA LEU A 56 -22.66 2.35 -2.32
C LEU A 56 -21.16 2.30 -1.98
N THR A 57 -20.80 2.63 -0.74
CA THR A 57 -19.40 2.64 -0.31
C THR A 57 -18.83 1.22 -0.11
N LEU A 58 -17.53 1.15 0.16
CA LEU A 58 -16.81 -0.06 0.56
C LEU A 58 -16.76 -0.24 2.09
N ARG A 59 -17.43 0.62 2.86
CA ARG A 59 -17.54 0.45 4.31
C ARG A 59 -18.35 -0.80 4.61
N LYS A 60 -17.91 -1.57 5.60
CA LYS A 60 -18.52 -2.86 5.97
C LYS A 60 -20.03 -2.79 6.12
N LYS A 61 -20.55 -1.76 6.80
CA LYS A 61 -22.00 -1.56 6.98
C LYS A 61 -22.75 -1.53 5.64
N ASP A 62 -22.24 -0.79 4.66
CA ASP A 62 -22.90 -0.62 3.36
C ASP A 62 -22.75 -1.85 2.47
N MET A 63 -21.62 -2.56 2.58
CA MET A 63 -21.42 -3.84 1.89
C MET A 63 -22.33 -4.93 2.47
N ASP A 64 -22.35 -5.07 3.80
CA ASP A 64 -23.17 -6.05 4.54
C ASP A 64 -24.67 -5.84 4.28
N ALA A 65 -25.14 -4.58 4.24
CA ALA A 65 -26.53 -4.23 3.92
C ALA A 65 -26.98 -4.71 2.53
N ARG A 66 -26.03 -4.99 1.63
CA ARG A 66 -26.29 -5.49 0.26
C ARG A 66 -25.82 -6.93 0.07
N GLY A 67 -25.49 -7.63 1.16
CA GLY A 67 -25.05 -9.02 1.12
C GLY A 67 -23.64 -9.24 0.56
N VAL A 68 -22.80 -8.21 0.46
CA VAL A 68 -21.40 -8.36 0.08
C VAL A 68 -20.57 -8.51 1.35
N LYS A 69 -20.26 -9.74 1.75
CA LYS A 69 -19.68 -10.03 3.09
C LYS A 69 -18.32 -10.73 3.01
N THR A 70 -18.07 -11.42 1.93
CA THR A 70 -16.89 -12.27 1.73
C THR A 70 -15.98 -11.72 0.64
N ALA A 71 -14.75 -12.24 0.57
CA ALA A 71 -13.83 -11.88 -0.49
C ALA A 71 -14.39 -12.31 -1.86
N GLU A 72 -15.05 -13.46 -1.90
CA GLU A 72 -15.72 -14.02 -3.08
C GLU A 72 -16.85 -13.11 -3.57
N ASP A 73 -17.63 -12.51 -2.67
CA ASP A 73 -18.68 -11.56 -3.05
C ASP A 73 -18.10 -10.31 -3.71
N ILE A 74 -17.00 -9.78 -3.17
CA ILE A 74 -16.30 -8.61 -3.72
C ILE A 74 -15.72 -8.95 -5.09
N VAL A 75 -15.06 -10.10 -5.23
CA VAL A 75 -14.58 -10.59 -6.54
C VAL A 75 -15.74 -10.73 -7.52
N GLY A 76 -16.88 -11.25 -7.07
CA GLY A 76 -18.11 -11.31 -7.86
C GLY A 76 -18.56 -9.94 -8.37
N LYS A 77 -18.47 -8.89 -7.55
CA LYS A 77 -18.75 -7.50 -7.97
C LYS A 77 -17.73 -6.95 -8.94
N MET A 78 -16.45 -7.31 -8.81
CA MET A 78 -15.43 -6.93 -9.79
C MET A 78 -15.69 -7.59 -11.16
N ARG A 79 -16.13 -8.85 -11.17
CA ARG A 79 -16.46 -9.60 -12.40
C ARG A 79 -17.79 -9.18 -13.01
N ASN A 80 -18.79 -8.82 -12.20
CA ASN A 80 -20.10 -8.42 -12.66
C ASN A 80 -20.61 -7.19 -11.90
N PRO A 81 -20.08 -6.00 -12.21
CA PRO A 81 -20.43 -4.78 -11.50
C PRO A 81 -21.82 -4.28 -11.88
N GLY A 82 -22.40 -3.46 -11.00
CA GLY A 82 -23.59 -2.68 -11.33
C GLY A 82 -23.26 -1.46 -12.22
N PRO A 83 -24.28 -0.74 -12.70
CA PRO A 83 -24.09 0.44 -13.55
C PRO A 83 -23.20 1.49 -12.87
N GLY A 84 -22.20 1.99 -13.60
CA GLY A 84 -21.25 3.02 -13.14
C GLY A 84 -19.91 2.49 -12.62
N MET A 85 -19.72 1.18 -12.51
CA MET A 85 -18.43 0.56 -12.18
C MET A 85 -17.94 -0.26 -13.38
N THR A 86 -16.67 -0.09 -13.75
CA THR A 86 -16.08 -0.87 -14.85
C THR A 86 -15.96 -2.34 -14.49
N ARG A 87 -16.11 -3.22 -15.48
CA ARG A 87 -15.92 -4.66 -15.31
C ARG A 87 -14.43 -4.97 -15.35
N PHE A 88 -13.96 -5.69 -14.34
CA PHE A 88 -12.60 -6.22 -14.31
C PHE A 88 -12.66 -7.71 -14.66
N ASP A 89 -12.27 -8.08 -15.87
CA ASP A 89 -12.14 -9.49 -16.25
C ASP A 89 -10.84 -10.10 -15.71
N ALA A 90 -10.70 -11.43 -15.83
CA ALA A 90 -9.52 -12.15 -15.35
C ALA A 90 -8.22 -11.81 -16.12
N LYS A 91 -8.32 -11.17 -17.29
CA LYS A 91 -7.17 -10.71 -18.07
C LYS A 91 -6.67 -9.36 -17.56
N THR A 92 -7.58 -8.50 -17.12
CA THR A 92 -7.30 -7.16 -16.59
C THR A 92 -6.83 -7.22 -15.14
N VAL A 93 -7.53 -8.01 -14.31
CA VAL A 93 -7.15 -8.29 -12.92
C VAL A 93 -7.30 -9.78 -12.70
N SER A 94 -6.19 -10.49 -12.50
CA SER A 94 -6.20 -11.95 -12.32
C SER A 94 -7.04 -12.37 -11.11
N ASP A 95 -7.47 -13.63 -11.04
CA ASP A 95 -8.25 -14.11 -9.87
C ASP A 95 -7.46 -14.05 -8.56
N LYS A 96 -6.14 -14.20 -8.64
CA LYS A 96 -5.24 -14.00 -7.50
C LYS A 96 -5.27 -12.54 -7.05
N ASP A 97 -5.05 -11.61 -7.97
CA ASP A 97 -5.01 -10.17 -7.65
C ASP A 97 -6.38 -9.66 -7.18
N ALA A 98 -7.47 -10.17 -7.76
CA ALA A 98 -8.82 -9.85 -7.32
C ALA A 98 -9.06 -10.30 -5.86
N LYS A 99 -8.56 -11.48 -5.47
CA LYS A 99 -8.61 -11.94 -4.07
C LYS A 99 -7.76 -11.06 -3.15
N GLU A 100 -6.57 -10.66 -3.56
CA GLU A 100 -5.71 -9.74 -2.79
C GLU A 100 -6.41 -8.39 -2.56
N ILE A 101 -7.02 -7.81 -3.59
CA ILE A 101 -7.82 -6.58 -3.49
C ILE A 101 -8.99 -6.78 -2.53
N ALA A 102 -9.75 -7.88 -2.68
CA ALA A 102 -10.91 -8.15 -1.85
C ALA A 102 -10.54 -8.32 -0.36
N GLN A 103 -9.46 -9.02 -0.07
CA GLN A 103 -8.93 -9.15 1.29
C GLN A 103 -8.51 -7.80 1.86
N TYR A 104 -7.83 -6.97 1.07
CA TYR A 104 -7.49 -5.63 1.49
C TYR A 104 -8.73 -4.79 1.82
N ILE A 105 -9.77 -4.80 0.97
CA ILE A 105 -11.02 -4.06 1.20
C ILE A 105 -11.66 -4.46 2.54
N LEU A 106 -11.78 -5.77 2.81
CA LEU A 106 -12.36 -6.27 4.06
C LEU A 106 -11.56 -5.88 5.31
N GLN A 107 -10.23 -5.76 5.18
CA GLN A 107 -9.35 -5.39 6.29
C GLN A 107 -9.32 -3.88 6.53
N ALA A 108 -9.31 -3.09 5.45
CA ALA A 108 -9.13 -1.64 5.49
C ALA A 108 -10.42 -0.88 5.82
N TYR A 109 -11.59 -1.38 5.41
CA TYR A 109 -12.86 -0.64 5.48
C TYR A 109 -13.91 -1.34 6.36
N LYS A 110 -13.54 -1.57 7.62
CA LYS A 110 -14.39 -2.17 8.66
C LYS A 110 -15.63 -1.34 9.00
#